data_AF-E4N5Y1-F1
#
_entry.id   AF-E4N5Y1-F1
#
_cell.length_a   1.000
_cell.length_b   1.000
_cell.length_c   1.000
_cell.angle_alpha   90.00
_cell.angle_beta   90.00
_cell.angle_gamma   90.00
#
_symmetry.space_group_name_H-M   'P 1'
#
loop_
_entity.id
_entity.type
_entity.pdbx_description
1 polymer ?
#
loop_
_entity_poly.entity_id
_entity_poly.type
_entity_poly.pdbx_seq_one_letter_code
_entity_poly.pdbx_strand_id
1 'polypeptide(L)'
;MIVVTGLVALGLLWFGTVCVRGELRSWRSPVAYAPWRARLEPETTRALLVVGVFQYFLGALVGLVDALNATGVMGGSSRLPVALVAPLVLLLLGVTASGWTILAIAWFNRPRFLVPPRLRDQPGLVSVRRRRPAAPRIRTSKRTRTSKRP
;
A
#
# COMPACT_ATOMS: atom_id res chain seq x y z
N MET A 1 27.75 8.93 -4.58
CA MET A 1 26.46 8.43 -4.05
C MET A 1 25.26 9.17 -4.63
N ILE A 2 25.35 10.48 -4.87
CA ILE A 2 24.29 11.35 -5.47
C ILE A 2 23.61 10.75 -6.72
N VAL A 3 24.38 10.18 -7.65
CA VAL A 3 23.79 9.57 -8.87
C VAL A 3 22.88 8.39 -8.55
N VAL A 4 23.24 7.56 -7.56
CA VAL A 4 22.46 6.38 -7.18
C VAL A 4 21.17 6.80 -6.47
N THR A 5 21.26 7.75 -5.53
CA THR A 5 20.10 8.30 -4.81
C THR A 5 19.14 9.04 -5.75
N GLY A 6 19.65 9.80 -6.71
CA GLY A 6 18.85 10.42 -7.77
C GLY A 6 18.10 9.41 -8.64
N LEU A 7 18.77 8.32 -9.06
CA LEU A 7 18.12 7.24 -9.81
C LEU A 7 17.05 6.52 -8.98
N VAL A 8 17.29 6.31 -7.68
CA VAL A 8 16.29 5.75 -6.76
C VAL A 8 15.06 6.67 -6.67
N ALA A 9 15.27 7.98 -6.50
CA ALA A 9 14.17 8.94 -6.46
C ALA A 9 13.34 8.91 -7.76
N LEU A 10 14.00 8.89 -8.93
CA LEU A 10 13.33 8.78 -10.22
C LEU A 10 12.57 7.46 -10.37
N GLY A 11 13.15 6.34 -9.94
CA GLY A 11 12.51 5.04 -9.93
C GLY A 11 11.23 5.02 -9.08
N LEU A 12 11.27 5.64 -7.90
CA LEU A 12 10.10 5.80 -7.02
C LEU A 12 9.01 6.65 -7.68
N LEU A 13 9.37 7.78 -8.30
CA LEU A 13 8.41 8.64 -9.00
C LEU A 13 7.77 7.92 -10.20
N TRP A 14 8.57 7.17 -10.95
CA TRP A 14 8.09 6.38 -12.08
C TRP A 14 7.12 5.28 -11.63
N PHE A 15 7.49 4.47 -10.63
CA PHE A 15 6.62 3.43 -10.12
C PHE A 15 5.35 4.03 -9.49
N GLY A 16 5.46 5.14 -8.77
CA GLY A 16 4.32 5.88 -8.25
C GLY A 16 3.34 6.27 -9.37
N THR A 17 3.87 6.75 -10.49
CA THR A 17 3.09 7.10 -11.69
C THR A 17 2.39 5.88 -12.29
N VAL A 18 3.09 4.75 -12.41
CA VAL A 18 2.51 3.50 -12.93
C VAL A 18 1.36 3.02 -12.05
N CYS A 19 1.54 3.07 -10.73
CA CYS A 19 0.51 2.70 -9.75
C CYS A 19 -0.73 3.59 -9.85
N VAL A 20 -0.55 4.92 -9.77
CA VAL A 20 -1.68 5.86 -9.84
C VAL A 20 -2.41 5.75 -11.17
N ARG A 21 -1.69 5.71 -12.31
CA ARG A 21 -2.32 5.59 -13.62
C ARG A 21 -3.04 4.26 -13.80
N GLY A 22 -2.41 3.15 -13.41
CA GLY A 22 -3.01 1.82 -13.49
C GLY A 22 -4.28 1.73 -12.65
N GLU A 23 -4.26 2.35 -11.47
CA GLU A 23 -5.37 2.37 -10.55
C GLU A 23 -6.53 3.25 -11.04
N LEU A 24 -6.27 4.48 -11.45
CA LEU A 24 -7.28 5.37 -12.04
C LEU A 24 -7.95 4.74 -13.28
N ARG A 25 -7.18 4.04 -14.11
CA ARG A 25 -7.71 3.29 -15.25
C ARG A 25 -8.62 2.15 -14.80
N SER A 26 -8.24 1.41 -13.75
CA SER A 26 -9.06 0.32 -13.22
C SER A 26 -10.39 0.80 -12.62
N TRP A 27 -10.44 2.03 -12.11
CA TRP A 27 -11.66 2.65 -11.62
C TRP A 27 -12.62 3.03 -12.76
N ARG A 28 -12.07 3.36 -13.94
CA ARG A 28 -12.85 3.71 -15.14
C ARG A 28 -13.32 2.48 -15.92
N SER A 29 -12.55 1.40 -15.94
CA SER A 29 -12.83 0.21 -16.76
C SER A 29 -12.61 -1.09 -15.97
N PRO A 30 -13.63 -1.61 -15.28
CA PRO A 30 -13.50 -2.80 -14.42
C PRO A 30 -13.16 -4.08 -15.19
N VAL A 31 -13.60 -4.17 -16.45
CA VAL A 31 -13.62 -5.41 -17.26
C VAL A 31 -12.31 -5.65 -18.01
N ALA A 32 -11.45 -4.64 -18.19
CA ALA A 32 -10.34 -4.70 -19.16
C ALA A 32 -8.92 -4.78 -18.56
N TYR A 33 -8.74 -4.79 -17.23
CA TYR A 33 -7.42 -4.54 -16.64
C TYR A 33 -6.71 -5.74 -15.99
N ALA A 34 -5.72 -6.22 -16.76
CA ALA A 34 -4.35 -6.62 -16.40
C ALA A 34 -4.08 -8.03 -15.82
N PRO A 35 -3.56 -8.97 -16.65
CA PRO A 35 -2.99 -10.25 -16.21
C PRO A 35 -1.90 -10.12 -15.13
N TRP A 36 -1.16 -9.01 -15.10
CA TRP A 36 -0.13 -8.76 -14.09
C TRP A 36 -0.71 -8.49 -12.69
N ARG A 37 -1.93 -7.95 -12.58
CA ARG A 37 -2.61 -7.77 -11.29
C ARG A 37 -3.18 -9.06 -10.72
N ALA A 38 -3.45 -10.06 -11.56
CA ALA A 38 -3.84 -11.38 -11.09
C ALA A 38 -2.74 -12.04 -10.23
N ARG A 39 -1.50 -11.54 -10.33
CA ARG A 39 -0.35 -11.98 -9.51
C ARG A 39 -0.18 -11.20 -8.21
N LEU A 40 -0.91 -10.09 -8.03
CA LEU A 40 -0.84 -9.29 -6.81
C LEU A 40 -1.90 -9.77 -5.82
N GLU A 41 -1.52 -9.84 -4.56
CA GLU A 41 -2.46 -10.10 -3.48
C GLU A 41 -3.57 -9.03 -3.49
N PRO A 42 -4.82 -9.41 -3.17
CA PRO A 42 -5.96 -8.49 -3.17
C PRO A 42 -5.75 -7.32 -2.19
N GLU A 43 -4.94 -7.52 -1.14
CA GLU A 43 -4.57 -6.50 -0.16
C GLU A 43 -3.73 -5.39 -0.79
N THR A 44 -2.68 -5.77 -1.53
CA THR A 44 -1.80 -4.83 -2.25
C THR A 44 -2.58 -4.08 -3.33
N THR A 45 -3.53 -4.77 -3.97
CA THR A 45 -4.36 -4.19 -5.03
C THR A 45 -5.32 -3.12 -4.51
N ARG A 46 -5.80 -3.21 -3.27
CA ARG A 46 -6.73 -2.23 -2.66
C ARG A 46 -6.06 -0.91 -2.30
N ALA A 47 -4.80 -0.95 -1.91
CA ALA A 47 -4.04 0.23 -1.50
C ALA A 47 -3.22 0.84 -2.64
N LEU A 48 -3.32 0.32 -3.87
CA LEU A 48 -2.39 0.62 -4.95
C LEU A 48 -2.37 2.11 -5.35
N LEU A 49 -3.52 2.81 -5.24
CA LEU A 49 -3.58 4.27 -5.39
C LEU A 49 -2.67 4.97 -4.38
N VAL A 50 -2.83 4.60 -3.12
CA VAL A 50 -2.16 5.22 -1.98
C VAL A 50 -0.69 4.83 -1.94
N VAL A 51 -0.33 3.61 -2.35
CA VAL A 51 1.05 3.18 -2.59
C VAL A 51 1.71 4.09 -3.64
N GLY A 52 1.00 4.41 -4.72
CA GLY A 52 1.52 5.34 -5.72
C GLY A 52 1.77 6.74 -5.16
N VAL A 53 0.82 7.28 -4.39
CA VAL A 53 0.96 8.58 -3.71
C VAL A 53 2.10 8.58 -2.70
N PHE A 54 2.22 7.52 -1.89
CA PHE A 54 3.31 7.33 -0.94
C PHE A 54 4.67 7.39 -1.63
N GLN A 55 4.81 6.75 -2.80
CA GLN A 55 6.07 6.79 -3.55
C GLN A 55 6.40 8.15 -4.15
N TYR A 56 5.40 8.97 -4.49
CA TYR A 56 5.66 10.36 -4.87
C TYR A 56 6.27 11.14 -3.71
N PHE A 57 5.68 11.04 -2.51
CA PHE A 57 6.21 11.70 -1.32
C PHE A 57 7.59 11.17 -0.95
N LEU A 58 7.79 9.85 -0.99
CA LEU A 58 9.07 9.23 -0.67
C LEU A 58 10.16 9.59 -1.68
N GLY A 59 9.86 9.54 -2.98
CA GLY A 59 10.79 9.92 -4.05
C GLY A 59 11.18 11.39 -3.97
N ALA A 60 10.21 12.28 -3.72
CA ALA A 60 10.48 13.70 -3.50
C ALA A 60 11.31 13.96 -2.24
N LEU A 61 11.05 13.23 -1.15
CA LEU A 61 11.82 13.32 0.09
C LEU A 61 13.28 12.86 -0.12
N VAL A 62 13.48 11.71 -0.76
CA VAL A 62 14.82 11.20 -1.08
C VAL A 62 15.58 12.18 -1.98
N GLY A 63 14.92 12.69 -3.03
CA GLY A 63 15.53 13.67 -3.94
C GLY A 63 15.88 14.99 -3.24
N LEU A 64 15.01 15.49 -2.35
CA LEU A 64 15.28 16.71 -1.59
C LEU A 64 16.44 16.54 -0.62
N VAL A 65 16.49 15.43 0.11
CA VAL A 65 17.61 15.12 1.03
C VAL A 65 18.92 15.01 0.27
N ASP A 66 18.91 14.35 -0.90
CA ASP A 66 20.10 14.23 -1.74
C ASP A 66 20.57 15.58 -2.28
N ALA A 67 19.64 16.45 -2.69
CA ALA A 67 19.96 17.82 -3.12
C ALA A 67 20.54 18.68 -1.99
N LEU A 68 20.01 18.56 -0.77
CA LEU A 68 20.55 19.24 0.42
C LEU A 68 21.96 18.74 0.77
N ASN A 69 22.21 17.44 0.59
CA ASN A 69 23.52 16.85 0.79
C ASN A 69 24.52 17.32 -0.28
N ALA A 70 24.11 17.32 -1.55
CA ALA A 70 24.95 17.78 -2.67
C ALA A 70 25.34 19.26 -2.58
N THR A 71 24.50 20.08 -1.96
CA THR A 71 24.76 21.51 -1.74
C THR A 71 25.58 21.81 -0.49
N GLY A 72 26.00 20.79 0.26
CA GLY A 72 26.81 20.94 1.47
C GLY A 72 26.05 21.55 2.67
N VAL A 73 24.72 21.63 2.58
CA VAL A 73 23.87 22.16 3.66
C VAL A 73 23.77 21.15 4.81
N MET A 74 23.85 19.85 4.51
CA MET A 74 23.97 18.79 5.52
C MET A 74 25.43 18.61 5.93
N GLY A 75 25.82 19.17 7.08
CA GLY A 75 27.13 18.92 7.71
C GLY A 75 27.95 20.16 8.05
N GLY A 76 27.58 21.34 7.55
CA GLY A 76 28.13 22.62 8.00
C GLY A 76 27.27 23.27 9.10
N SER A 77 27.83 24.23 9.82
CA SER A 77 27.13 25.10 10.81
C SER A 77 25.99 25.95 10.22
N SER A 78 25.69 25.75 8.93
CA SER A 78 24.69 26.45 8.13
C SER A 78 23.29 26.03 8.57
N ARG A 79 22.52 26.97 9.10
CA ARG A 79 21.11 26.75 9.40
C ARG A 79 20.38 26.41 8.10
N LEU A 80 19.57 25.35 8.11
CA LEU A 80 18.67 25.03 6.99
C LEU A 80 17.83 26.28 6.67
N PRO A 81 17.78 26.73 5.40
CA PRO A 81 16.91 27.83 5.01
C PRO A 81 15.49 27.55 5.47
N VAL A 82 14.84 28.51 6.14
CA VAL A 82 13.46 28.36 6.64
C VAL A 82 12.50 27.96 5.51
N ALA A 83 12.77 28.45 4.29
CA ALA A 83 12.04 28.08 3.08
C ALA A 83 12.09 26.58 2.73
N LEU A 84 13.11 25.84 3.19
CA LEU A 84 13.28 24.40 2.96
C LEU A 84 12.71 23.55 4.11
N VAL A 85 12.42 24.15 5.27
CA VAL A 85 11.78 23.46 6.41
C VAL A 85 10.33 23.09 6.07
N ALA A 86 9.57 24.03 5.51
CA ALA A 86 8.18 23.80 5.14
C ALA A 86 7.98 22.62 4.16
N PRO A 87 8.69 22.54 3.01
CA PRO A 87 8.55 21.40 2.11
C PRO A 87 9.04 20.10 2.74
N LEU A 88 10.09 20.13 3.57
CA LEU A 88 10.58 18.93 4.25
C LEU A 88 9.53 18.36 5.22
N VAL A 89 8.91 19.22 6.04
CA VAL A 89 7.82 18.82 6.95
C VAL A 89 6.63 18.32 6.15
N LEU A 90 6.25 18.99 5.06
CA LEU A 90 5.15 18.56 4.20
C LEU A 90 5.41 17.16 3.60
N LEU A 91 6.62 16.90 3.12
CA LEU A 91 7.00 15.60 2.57
C LEU A 91 6.99 14.51 3.66
N LEU A 92 7.50 14.80 4.86
CA LEU A 92 7.44 13.89 6.00
C LEU A 92 6.01 13.57 6.42
N LEU A 93 5.15 14.59 6.52
CA LEU A 93 3.72 14.41 6.78
C LEU A 93 3.05 13.61 5.66
N GLY A 94 3.40 13.86 4.41
CA GLY A 94 2.90 13.12 3.25
C GLY A 94 3.27 11.64 3.31
N VAL A 95 4.54 11.30 3.56
CA VAL A 95 5.02 9.92 3.70
C VAL A 95 4.34 9.21 4.87
N THR A 96 4.28 9.85 6.04
CA THR A 96 3.70 9.26 7.24
C THR A 96 2.18 9.06 7.11
N ALA A 97 1.45 10.07 6.65
CA ALA A 97 -0.01 9.98 6.47
C ALA A 97 -0.38 8.96 5.40
N SER A 98 0.32 8.93 4.25
CA SER A 98 0.06 7.94 3.19
C SER A 98 0.46 6.53 3.63
N GLY A 99 1.58 6.36 4.33
CA GLY A 99 1.99 5.09 4.93
C GLY A 99 0.97 4.54 5.92
N TRP A 100 0.47 5.39 6.82
CA TRP A 100 -0.59 5.03 7.75
C TRP A 100 -1.90 4.65 7.03
N THR A 101 -2.22 5.37 5.96
CA THR A 101 -3.41 5.08 5.14
C THR A 101 -3.29 3.74 4.42
N ILE A 102 -2.10 3.36 3.94
CA ILE A 102 -1.85 2.04 3.34
C ILE A 102 -2.14 0.94 4.37
N LEU A 103 -1.63 1.09 5.60
CA LEU A 103 -1.89 0.14 6.69
C LEU A 103 -3.39 0.05 7.02
N ALA A 104 -4.07 1.20 7.11
CA ALA A 104 -5.51 1.23 7.38
C ALA A 104 -6.33 0.52 6.28
N ILE A 105 -5.94 0.67 5.01
CA ILE A 105 -6.59 -0.01 3.89
C ILE A 105 -6.30 -1.51 3.92
N ALA A 106 -5.04 -1.92 4.14
CA ALA A 106 -4.67 -3.34 4.19
C ALA A 106 -5.36 -4.07 5.35
N TRP A 107 -5.36 -3.47 6.54
CA TRP A 107 -5.89 -4.12 7.75
C TRP A 107 -7.41 -4.04 7.87
N PHE A 108 -7.99 -2.88 7.56
CA PHE A 108 -9.41 -2.58 7.82
C PHE A 108 -10.24 -2.33 6.57
N ASN A 109 -9.62 -2.24 5.39
CA ASN A 109 -10.27 -1.81 4.14
C ASN A 109 -10.92 -0.42 4.28
N ARG A 110 -10.25 0.50 4.98
CA ARG A 110 -10.69 1.89 5.21
C ARG A 110 -9.55 2.88 4.94
N PRO A 111 -9.84 4.09 4.42
CA PRO A 111 -11.18 4.60 4.08
C PRO A 111 -11.69 4.13 2.71
N ARG A 112 -13.00 3.86 2.61
CA ARG A 112 -13.61 3.21 1.41
C ARG A 112 -13.53 4.06 0.14
N PHE A 113 -13.41 5.37 0.27
CA PHE A 113 -13.32 6.26 -0.88
C PHE A 113 -11.98 6.16 -1.61
N LEU A 114 -10.92 5.64 -0.98
CA LEU A 114 -9.61 5.41 -1.59
C LEU A 114 -9.45 4.00 -2.19
N VAL A 115 -10.44 3.13 -2.00
CA VAL A 115 -10.42 1.75 -2.45
C VAL A 115 -11.24 1.63 -3.74
N PRO A 116 -10.76 0.87 -4.75
CA PRO A 116 -11.54 0.52 -5.93
C PRO A 116 -12.97 0.12 -5.60
N PRO A 117 -13.98 0.60 -6.36
CA PRO A 117 -15.39 0.25 -6.12
C PRO A 117 -15.61 -1.26 -5.94
N ARG A 118 -14.99 -2.09 -6.78
CA ARG A 118 -15.10 -3.57 -6.77
C ARG A 118 -14.47 -4.26 -5.55
N LEU A 119 -13.61 -3.58 -4.79
CA LEU A 119 -12.90 -4.16 -3.63
C LEU A 119 -13.41 -3.60 -2.29
N ARG A 120 -14.39 -2.67 -2.30
CA ARG A 120 -14.92 -2.02 -1.09
C ARG A 120 -15.64 -2.98 -0.14
N ASP A 121 -16.23 -4.04 -0.68
CA ASP A 121 -17.01 -5.01 0.09
C ASP A 121 -16.16 -6.16 0.64
N GLN A 122 -14.88 -6.21 0.25
CA GLN A 122 -14.00 -7.27 0.72
C GLN A 122 -13.53 -7.01 2.16
N PRO A 123 -13.48 -8.03 3.02
CA PRO A 123 -12.94 -7.89 4.37
C PRO A 123 -11.44 -7.57 4.32
N GLY A 124 -10.97 -6.68 5.19
CA GLY A 124 -9.54 -6.47 5.44
C GLY A 124 -8.89 -7.67 6.15
N LEU A 125 -7.56 -7.69 6.22
CA LEU A 125 -6.78 -8.76 6.85
C LEU A 125 -7.30 -9.16 8.24
N VAL A 126 -7.64 -8.17 9.08
CA VAL A 126 -8.05 -8.39 10.46
C VAL A 126 -9.43 -9.06 10.54
N SER A 127 -10.34 -8.75 9.62
CA SER A 127 -11.68 -9.33 9.61
C SER A 127 -11.72 -10.73 9.00
N VAL A 128 -10.81 -11.06 8.07
CA VAL A 128 -10.63 -12.46 7.60
C VAL A 128 -10.11 -13.34 8.74
N ARG A 129 -9.14 -12.86 9.52
CA ARG A 129 -8.56 -13.63 10.65
C ARG A 129 -9.59 -13.96 11.73
N ARG A 130 -10.54 -13.06 12.00
CA ARG A 130 -11.64 -13.31 12.96
C ARG A 130 -12.73 -14.25 12.44
N ARG A 131 -12.86 -14.39 11.11
CA ARG A 131 -13.89 -15.22 10.45
C ARG A 131 -13.42 -16.61 10.04
N ARG A 132 -12.19 -17.01 10.36
CA ARG A 132 -11.81 -18.43 10.37
C ARG A 132 -12.16 -19.01 11.74
N PRO A 133 -13.37 -19.53 11.97
CA PRO A 133 -13.59 -20.39 13.13
C PRO A 133 -12.59 -21.55 13.01
N ALA A 134 -11.97 -21.91 14.13
CA ALA A 134 -11.20 -23.12 14.25
C ALA A 134 -11.97 -24.26 13.56
N ALA A 135 -11.28 -24.99 12.68
CA ALA A 135 -11.87 -26.00 11.80
C ALA A 135 -12.91 -26.84 12.57
N PRO A 136 -14.07 -27.18 11.96
CA PRO A 136 -15.05 -28.04 12.59
C PRO A 136 -14.33 -29.30 13.07
N ARG A 137 -14.31 -29.51 14.38
CA ARG A 137 -13.90 -30.78 14.98
C ARG A 137 -14.81 -31.81 14.31
N ILE A 138 -14.28 -32.56 13.34
CA ILE A 138 -14.99 -33.66 12.70
C ILE A 138 -15.27 -34.65 13.83
N ARG A 139 -16.45 -34.52 14.44
CA ARG A 139 -16.95 -35.45 15.43
C ARG A 139 -17.34 -36.67 14.62
N THR A 140 -16.39 -37.59 14.45
CA THR A 140 -16.61 -38.93 13.94
C THR A 140 -17.62 -39.64 14.84
N SER A 141 -18.89 -39.40 14.57
CA SER A 141 -20.00 -40.18 15.07
C SER A 141 -19.94 -41.54 14.38
N LYS A 142 -19.26 -42.50 15.01
CA LYS A 142 -19.44 -43.93 14.71
C LYS A 142 -20.89 -44.28 15.04
N ARG A 143 -21.78 -44.13 14.05
CA ARG A 143 -23.14 -44.68 14.10
C ARG A 143 -23.11 -46.06 13.46
N THR A 144 -22.59 -47.05 14.19
CA THR A 144 -22.73 -48.46 13.83
C THR A 144 -24.18 -48.85 14.11
N ARG A 145 -25.03 -48.72 13.08
CA ARG A 145 -26.42 -49.12 13.14
C ARG A 145 -26.48 -50.63 12.98
N THR A 146 -26.78 -51.32 14.07
CA THR A 146 -27.17 -52.73 14.11
C THR A 146 -28.40 -52.94 13.23
N SER A 147 -28.25 -53.74 12.18
CA SER A 147 -29.36 -54.29 11.41
C SER A 147 -29.43 -55.79 11.71
N LYS A 148 -30.22 -56.14 12.73
CA LYS A 148 -30.83 -57.47 12.84
C LYS A 148 -32.15 -57.43 12.09
N ARG A 149 -32.38 -58.44 11.25
CA ARG A 149 -33.63 -59.20 11.03
C ARG A 149 -33.80 -59.56 9.54
N PRO A 150 -34.65 -60.55 9.23
CA PRO A 150 -35.13 -61.68 10.03
C PRO A 150 -34.42 -62.99 9.67
#